data_AF-A0A0L7KFN6-F1
#
_entry.id   AF-A0A0L7KFN6-F1
#
_cell.length_a   1.000
_cell.length_b   1.000
_cell.length_c   1.000
_cell.angle_alpha   90.00
_cell.angle_beta   90.00
_cell.angle_gamma   90.00
#
_symmetry.space_group_name_H-M   'P 1'
#
loop_
_entity.id
_entity.type
_entity.pdbx_description
1 polymer ?
#
loop_
_entity_poly.entity_id
_entity_poly.type
_entity_poly.pdbx_seq_one_letter_code
_entity_poly.pdbx_strand_id
1 'polypeptide(L)'
;MQRKNTMNHLDKTNEKIPNSCNNKVVTLQNKCYNDMSKSLTEKKLREVLNSLEECPSKEYLMNIWSHTVGVAKEGLDNILKELKELIQKYLDNDIYVDTNKYGANTFLYDYTWKGILFNLCGTVASEEVKYTKSFLSLINDKHTIDDILNFIYLFLEYFQILKKELHEK
;
A
#
# COMPACT_ATOMS: atom_id res chain seq x y z
N MET A 1 -36.48 52.11 -26.35
CA MET A 1 -36.61 51.23 -25.16
C MET A 1 -35.32 50.41 -25.06
N GLN A 2 -34.35 50.85 -24.25
CA GLN A 2 -33.07 50.16 -24.07
C GLN A 2 -33.26 49.02 -23.05
N ARG A 3 -32.95 47.78 -23.42
CA ARG A 3 -32.82 46.66 -22.48
C ARG A 3 -31.34 46.46 -22.18
N LYS A 4 -30.93 46.81 -20.96
CA LYS A 4 -29.61 46.46 -20.41
C LYS A 4 -29.64 44.97 -20.06
N ASN A 5 -28.81 44.17 -20.73
CA ASN A 5 -28.48 42.82 -20.27
C ASN A 5 -27.27 42.91 -19.34
N THR A 6 -27.49 42.78 -18.04
CA THR A 6 -26.43 42.59 -17.06
C THR A 6 -26.15 41.09 -16.96
N MET A 7 -25.06 40.65 -17.57
CA MET A 7 -24.53 39.30 -17.40
C MET A 7 -23.73 39.27 -16.10
N ASN A 8 -24.32 38.72 -15.04
CA ASN A 8 -23.61 38.48 -13.79
C ASN A 8 -22.63 37.32 -14.01
N HIS A 9 -21.36 37.64 -14.21
CA HIS A 9 -20.27 36.69 -14.10
C HIS A 9 -20.14 36.34 -12.61
N LEU A 10 -20.77 35.24 -12.20
CA LEU A 10 -20.55 34.68 -10.87
C LEU A 10 -19.17 34.02 -10.90
N ASP A 11 -18.13 34.79 -10.57
CA ASP A 11 -16.83 34.27 -10.22
C ASP A 11 -17.01 33.33 -9.03
N LYS A 12 -17.16 32.04 -9.32
CA LYS A 12 -16.93 30.99 -8.34
C LYS A 12 -15.44 31.05 -8.03
N THR A 13 -15.10 31.75 -6.96
CA THR A 13 -13.82 31.65 -6.29
C THR A 13 -13.52 30.16 -6.07
N ASN A 14 -12.59 29.63 -6.86
CA ASN A 14 -11.90 28.39 -6.56
C ASN A 14 -10.99 28.64 -5.36
N GLU A 15 -11.58 28.86 -4.19
CA GLU A 15 -10.87 28.65 -2.94
C GLU A 15 -10.57 27.15 -2.88
N LYS A 16 -9.32 26.79 -3.20
CA LYS A 16 -8.77 25.48 -2.86
C LYS A 16 -8.97 25.33 -1.35
N ILE A 17 -9.98 24.55 -0.97
CA ILE A 17 -10.19 24.13 0.41
C ILE A 17 -8.84 23.58 0.88
N PRO A 18 -8.18 24.18 1.88
CA PRO A 18 -6.91 23.69 2.36
C PRO A 18 -7.12 22.26 2.86
N ASN A 19 -6.31 21.33 2.35
CA ASN A 19 -6.29 19.94 2.82
C ASN A 19 -6.20 19.94 4.36
N SER A 20 -7.23 19.41 5.05
CA SER A 20 -7.30 19.42 6.52
C SER A 20 -6.24 18.53 7.19
N CYS A 21 -5.33 17.95 6.41
CA CYS A 21 -4.27 17.06 6.86
C CYS A 21 -3.16 17.77 7.66
N ASN A 22 -3.25 19.09 7.89
CA ASN A 22 -2.30 19.88 8.67
C ASN A 22 -2.78 20.20 10.10
N ASN A 23 -3.96 19.71 10.51
CA ASN A 23 -4.46 19.97 11.86
C ASN A 23 -3.73 19.12 12.91
N LYS A 24 -3.26 19.80 13.96
CA LYS A 24 -2.51 19.27 15.11
C LYS A 24 -3.30 18.29 15.99
N VAL A 25 -4.60 18.13 15.71
CA VAL A 25 -5.53 17.28 16.45
C VAL A 25 -6.16 16.32 15.44
N VAL A 26 -5.85 15.03 15.59
CA VAL A 26 -6.45 13.96 14.81
C VAL A 26 -7.85 13.74 15.38
N THR A 27 -8.88 14.00 14.58
CA THR A 27 -10.27 13.65 14.91
C THR A 27 -10.80 12.64 13.90
N LEU A 28 -11.74 11.79 14.30
CA LEU A 28 -12.47 10.85 13.44
C LEU A 28 -13.09 11.51 12.18
N GLN A 29 -13.23 12.84 12.17
CA GLN A 29 -13.76 13.62 11.06
C GLN A 29 -12.70 14.09 10.05
N ASN A 30 -11.41 13.78 10.24
CA ASN A 30 -10.37 14.18 9.30
C ASN A 30 -10.51 13.42 7.97
N LYS A 31 -11.11 14.09 6.98
CA LYS A 31 -11.37 13.60 5.62
C LYS A 31 -10.14 13.02 4.88
N CYS A 32 -8.92 13.31 5.34
CA CYS A 32 -7.68 12.89 4.70
C CYS A 32 -7.33 11.39 4.83
N TYR A 33 -7.92 10.66 5.78
CA TYR A 33 -7.65 9.22 5.97
C TYR A 33 -8.60 8.31 5.19
N ASN A 34 -9.57 8.91 4.49
CA ASN A 34 -10.43 8.21 3.55
C ASN A 34 -9.84 8.22 2.12
N ASP A 35 -8.72 8.93 1.91
CA ASP A 35 -8.03 8.94 0.63
C ASP A 35 -7.15 7.69 0.51
N MET A 36 -7.73 6.63 -0.08
CA MET A 36 -7.04 5.38 -0.38
C MET A 36 -6.10 5.48 -1.60
N SER A 37 -5.97 6.65 -2.25
CA SER A 37 -5.12 6.79 -3.44
C SER A 37 -3.63 6.67 -3.12
N LYS A 38 -3.22 6.92 -1.88
CA LYS A 38 -1.84 6.74 -1.38
C LYS A 38 -1.83 6.16 0.02
N SER A 39 -0.90 5.24 0.29
CA SER A 39 -0.63 4.80 1.65
C SER A 39 -0.13 5.97 2.51
N LEU A 40 -0.43 5.93 3.80
CA LEU A 40 0.25 6.78 4.77
C LEU A 40 1.73 6.38 4.82
N THR A 41 2.59 7.30 5.26
CA THR A 41 3.93 6.91 5.70
C THR A 41 3.83 6.19 7.04
N GLU A 42 4.79 5.32 7.36
CA GLU A 42 4.83 4.60 8.65
C GLU A 42 4.64 5.53 9.85
N LYS A 43 5.32 6.68 9.85
CA LYS A 43 5.19 7.69 10.91
C LYS A 43 3.75 8.19 11.06
N LYS A 44 3.10 8.55 9.95
CA LYS A 44 1.71 9.03 9.98
C LYS A 44 0.74 7.94 10.41
N LEU A 45 0.97 6.70 9.99
CA LEU A 45 0.18 5.56 10.45
C LEU A 45 0.28 5.42 11.98
N ARG A 46 1.48 5.46 12.54
CA ARG A 46 1.70 5.38 14.00
C ARG A 46 1.04 6.54 14.74
N GLU A 47 1.10 7.76 14.21
CA GLU A 47 0.39 8.92 14.77
C GLU A 47 -1.13 8.71 14.80
N VAL A 48 -1.72 8.16 13.73
CA VAL A 48 -3.14 7.82 13.69
C VAL A 48 -3.47 6.76 14.73
N LEU A 49 -2.72 5.66 14.76
CA LEU A 49 -2.95 4.56 15.72
C LEU A 49 -2.88 5.04 17.17
N ASN A 50 -1.90 5.90 17.49
CA ASN A 50 -1.73 6.45 18.84
C ASN A 50 -2.79 7.49 19.23
N SER A 51 -3.54 8.02 18.27
CA SER A 51 -4.62 8.99 18.51
C SER A 51 -5.99 8.33 18.73
N LEU A 52 -6.08 7.02 18.57
CA LEU A 52 -7.33 6.29 18.79
C LEU A 52 -7.59 6.18 20.30
N GLU A 53 -8.58 6.93 20.80
CA GLU A 53 -9.03 6.84 22.20
C GLU A 53 -10.12 5.76 22.38
N GLU A 54 -10.92 5.53 21.34
CA GLU A 54 -12.01 4.55 21.31
C GLU A 54 -11.93 3.68 20.06
N CYS A 55 -12.58 2.52 20.10
CA CYS A 55 -12.63 1.62 18.95
C CYS A 55 -13.45 2.27 17.81
N PRO A 56 -12.83 2.53 16.64
CA PRO A 56 -13.49 3.25 15.57
C PRO A 56 -14.47 2.35 14.80
N SER A 57 -15.21 2.95 13.86
CA SER A 57 -16.14 2.18 13.01
C SER A 57 -15.40 1.16 12.14
N LYS A 58 -16.10 0.09 11.76
CA LYS A 58 -15.57 -0.96 10.88
C LYS A 58 -15.04 -0.42 9.53
N GLU A 59 -15.72 0.58 8.97
CA GLU A 59 -15.26 1.24 7.74
C GLU A 59 -13.92 1.94 7.95
N TYR A 60 -13.75 2.64 9.08
CA TYR A 60 -12.50 3.30 9.41
C TYR A 60 -11.38 2.31 9.69
N LEU A 61 -11.67 1.18 10.34
CA LEU A 61 -10.73 0.07 10.53
C LEU A 61 -10.24 -0.50 9.20
N MET A 62 -11.11 -0.62 8.20
CA MET A 62 -10.72 -1.04 6.85
C MET A 62 -9.81 -0.03 6.15
N ASN A 63 -10.02 1.26 6.37
CA ASN A 63 -9.14 2.31 5.85
C ASN A 63 -7.76 2.26 6.51
N ILE A 64 -7.72 2.13 7.85
CA ILE A 64 -6.47 1.92 8.59
C ILE A 64 -5.73 0.70 8.06
N TRP A 65 -6.42 -0.43 7.89
CA TRP A 65 -5.82 -1.66 7.37
C TRP A 65 -5.21 -1.48 5.99
N SER A 66 -5.93 -0.80 5.08
CA SER A 66 -5.43 -0.52 3.73
C SER A 66 -4.13 0.30 3.76
N HIS A 67 -4.04 1.29 4.65
CA HIS A 67 -2.81 2.05 4.87
C HIS A 67 -1.71 1.20 5.51
N THR A 68 -2.03 0.35 6.49
CA THR A 68 -1.10 -0.59 7.13
C THR A 68 -0.47 -1.53 6.10
N VAL A 69 -1.26 -2.12 5.21
CA VAL A 69 -0.76 -2.99 4.12
C VAL A 69 0.16 -2.21 3.20
N GLY A 70 -0.19 -0.97 2.85
CA GLY A 70 0.65 -0.08 2.05
C GLY A 70 2.01 0.17 2.71
N VAL A 71 2.01 0.59 3.97
CA VAL A 71 3.23 0.80 4.78
C VAL A 71 4.08 -0.46 4.86
N ALA A 72 3.47 -1.61 5.14
CA ALA A 72 4.18 -2.88 5.27
C ALA A 72 4.97 -3.23 3.99
N LYS A 73 4.41 -2.89 2.82
CA LYS A 73 5.01 -3.15 1.49
C LYS A 73 5.99 -2.08 1.03
N GLU A 74 6.14 -0.96 1.73
CA GLU A 74 7.15 0.04 1.39
C GLU A 74 8.56 -0.58 1.36
N GLY A 75 9.35 -0.21 0.35
CA GLY A 75 10.72 -0.70 0.14
C GLY A 75 10.83 -2.04 -0.60
N LEU A 76 9.72 -2.71 -0.93
CA LEU A 76 9.75 -3.95 -1.73
C LEU A 76 10.26 -3.71 -3.17
N ASP A 77 9.99 -2.52 -3.71
CA ASP A 77 10.49 -2.05 -5.00
C ASP A 77 12.02 -1.94 -5.02
N ASN A 78 12.63 -1.47 -3.92
CA ASN A 78 14.08 -1.42 -3.78
C ASN A 78 14.69 -2.82 -3.75
N ILE A 79 14.10 -3.75 -3.00
CA ILE A 79 14.53 -5.17 -2.96
C ILE A 79 14.48 -5.77 -4.37
N LEU A 80 13.37 -5.58 -5.09
CA LEU A 80 13.23 -6.06 -6.46
C LEU A 80 14.27 -5.44 -7.40
N LYS A 81 14.55 -4.15 -7.26
CA LYS A 81 15.57 -3.46 -8.07
C LYS A 81 16.97 -4.03 -7.82
N GLU A 82 17.36 -4.21 -6.56
CA GLU A 82 18.65 -4.78 -6.18
C GLU A 82 18.82 -6.22 -6.70
N LEU A 83 17.79 -7.06 -6.54
CA LEU A 83 17.79 -8.42 -7.09
C LEU A 83 17.93 -8.42 -8.61
N LYS A 84 17.23 -7.51 -9.29
CA LYS A 84 17.32 -7.39 -10.75
C LYS A 84 18.74 -7.01 -11.19
N GLU A 85 19.36 -6.04 -10.54
CA GLU A 85 20.73 -5.60 -10.82
C GLU A 85 21.75 -6.72 -10.55
N LEU A 86 21.55 -7.51 -9.48
CA LEU A 86 22.38 -8.67 -9.17
C LEU A 86 22.30 -9.72 -10.30
N ILE A 87 21.11 -10.09 -10.74
CA ILE A 87 20.91 -11.06 -11.82
C ILE A 87 21.57 -10.55 -13.11
N GLN A 88 21.39 -9.28 -13.46
CA GLN A 88 22.00 -8.67 -14.65
C GLN A 88 23.53 -8.68 -14.63
N LYS A 89 24.16 -8.70 -13.45
CA LYS A 89 25.62 -8.80 -13.31
C LYS A 89 26.16 -10.19 -13.69
N TYR A 90 25.35 -11.24 -13.52
CA TYR A 90 25.77 -12.62 -13.70
C TYR A 90 25.14 -13.33 -14.91
N LEU A 91 24.05 -12.78 -15.46
CA LEU A 91 23.32 -13.36 -16.58
C LEU A 91 23.17 -12.34 -17.71
N ASP A 92 23.73 -12.68 -18.87
CA ASP A 92 23.52 -11.92 -20.09
C ASP A 92 22.10 -12.10 -20.64
N ASN A 93 21.61 -11.06 -21.31
CA ASN A 93 20.24 -11.01 -21.83
C ASN A 93 20.04 -11.84 -23.11
N ASP A 94 21.11 -12.32 -23.73
CA ASP A 94 21.12 -12.95 -25.06
C ASP A 94 21.26 -14.48 -25.01
N ILE A 95 21.40 -15.07 -23.81
CA ILE A 95 21.46 -16.53 -23.64
C ILE A 95 20.08 -17.12 -23.94
N TYR A 96 19.92 -17.68 -25.14
CA TYR A 96 18.73 -18.37 -25.59
C TYR A 96 18.51 -19.70 -24.83
N VAL A 97 17.27 -19.96 -24.42
CA VAL A 97 16.87 -21.20 -23.74
C VAL A 97 15.96 -22.05 -24.61
N ASP A 98 14.85 -21.47 -25.09
CA ASP A 98 13.83 -22.20 -25.85
C ASP A 98 12.93 -21.24 -26.64
N THR A 99 12.18 -21.75 -27.60
CA THR A 99 11.13 -21.03 -28.32
C THR A 99 9.79 -21.71 -28.02
N ASN A 100 8.84 -20.95 -27.50
CA ASN A 100 7.53 -21.51 -27.19
C ASN A 100 6.73 -21.88 -28.46
N LYS A 101 5.62 -22.60 -28.30
CA LYS A 101 4.74 -23.02 -29.41
C LYS A 101 4.17 -21.89 -30.29
N TYR A 102 4.30 -20.63 -29.85
CA TYR A 102 3.86 -19.44 -30.58
C TYR A 102 5.02 -18.70 -31.27
N GLY A 103 6.23 -19.26 -31.26
CA GLY A 103 7.42 -18.66 -31.88
C GLY A 103 8.10 -17.58 -31.03
N ALA A 104 7.74 -17.41 -29.75
CA ALA A 104 8.41 -16.45 -28.88
C ALA A 104 9.63 -17.07 -28.19
N ASN A 105 10.77 -16.42 -28.32
CA ASN A 105 12.03 -16.83 -27.70
C ASN A 105 12.02 -16.55 -26.20
N THR A 106 12.53 -17.50 -25.44
CA THR A 106 12.79 -17.41 -24.00
C THR A 106 14.29 -17.27 -23.80
N PHE A 107 14.68 -16.23 -23.08
CA PHE A 107 16.06 -15.98 -22.70
C PHE A 107 16.27 -16.32 -21.23
N LEU A 108 17.46 -16.82 -20.89
CA LEU A 108 17.78 -17.31 -19.55
C LEU A 108 17.59 -16.23 -18.49
N TYR A 109 18.03 -15.00 -18.79
CA TYR A 109 17.80 -13.85 -17.93
C TYR A 109 16.30 -13.61 -17.65
N ASP A 110 15.48 -13.49 -18.70
CA ASP A 110 14.06 -13.18 -18.58
C ASP A 110 13.30 -14.29 -17.85
N TYR A 111 13.62 -15.56 -18.14
CA TYR A 111 13.07 -16.71 -17.45
C TYR A 111 13.40 -16.68 -15.95
N THR A 112 14.67 -16.46 -15.61
CA THR A 112 15.15 -16.41 -14.23
C THR A 112 14.51 -15.25 -13.47
N TRP A 113 14.50 -14.06 -14.07
CA TRP A 113 13.89 -12.86 -13.48
C TRP A 113 12.40 -13.04 -13.22
N LYS A 114 11.65 -13.58 -14.19
CA LYS A 114 10.22 -13.87 -14.03
C LYS A 114 9.95 -14.88 -12.93
N GLY A 115 10.79 -15.91 -12.81
CA GLY A 115 10.68 -16.90 -11.72
C GLY A 115 10.86 -16.26 -10.34
N ILE A 116 11.89 -15.44 -10.17
CA ILE A 116 12.16 -14.73 -8.91
C ILE A 116 11.03 -13.74 -8.60
N LEU A 117 10.62 -12.94 -9.57
CA LEU A 117 9.51 -12.00 -9.42
C LEU A 117 8.21 -12.71 -9.03
N PHE A 118 7.88 -13.82 -9.68
CA PHE A 118 6.69 -14.60 -9.38
C PHE A 118 6.71 -15.15 -7.96
N ASN A 119 7.84 -15.72 -7.53
CA ASN A 119 7.97 -16.29 -6.18
C ASN A 119 7.89 -15.20 -5.09
N LEU A 120 8.61 -14.10 -5.27
CA LEU A 120 8.66 -13.01 -4.29
C LEU A 120 7.31 -12.28 -4.19
N CYS A 121 6.75 -11.84 -5.32
CA CYS A 121 5.44 -11.20 -5.33
C CYS A 121 4.33 -12.15 -4.89
N GLY A 122 4.41 -13.43 -5.28
CA GLY A 122 3.47 -14.46 -4.86
C GLY A 122 3.47 -14.67 -3.34
N THR A 123 4.66 -14.74 -2.73
CA THR A 123 4.80 -14.87 -1.26
C THR A 123 4.19 -13.67 -0.54
N VAL A 124 4.56 -12.45 -0.95
CA VAL A 124 4.04 -11.21 -0.36
C VAL A 124 2.51 -11.13 -0.49
N ALA A 125 1.97 -11.41 -1.68
CA ALA A 125 0.53 -11.36 -1.92
C ALA A 125 -0.23 -12.43 -1.13
N SER A 126 0.34 -13.63 -0.98
CA SER A 126 -0.25 -14.70 -0.17
C SER A 126 -0.39 -14.30 1.30
N GLU A 127 0.68 -13.72 1.87
CA GLU A 127 0.67 -13.25 3.25
C GLU A 127 -0.28 -12.05 3.44
N GLU A 128 -0.30 -11.09 2.51
CA GLU A 128 -1.26 -9.98 2.51
C GLU A 128 -2.71 -10.49 2.54
N VAL A 129 -3.06 -11.46 1.70
CA VAL A 129 -4.41 -12.05 1.65
C VAL A 129 -4.75 -12.78 2.95
N LYS A 130 -3.80 -13.55 3.49
CA LYS A 130 -3.98 -14.30 4.74
C LYS A 130 -4.26 -13.35 5.90
N TYR A 131 -3.43 -12.33 6.10
CA TYR A 131 -3.61 -11.38 7.19
C TYR A 131 -4.82 -10.48 6.99
N THR A 132 -5.15 -10.12 5.75
CA THR A 132 -6.38 -9.37 5.45
C THR A 132 -7.63 -10.16 5.84
N LYS A 133 -7.66 -11.47 5.57
CA LYS A 133 -8.75 -12.35 6.04
C LYS A 133 -8.82 -12.42 7.55
N SER A 134 -7.68 -12.56 8.23
CA SER A 134 -7.62 -12.57 9.70
C SER A 134 -8.09 -11.24 10.30
N PHE A 135 -7.69 -10.11 9.73
CA PHE A 135 -8.15 -8.78 10.14
C PHE A 135 -9.66 -8.62 9.95
N LEU A 136 -10.19 -9.05 8.80
CA LEU A 136 -11.63 -9.04 8.55
C LEU A 136 -12.41 -9.88 9.56
N SER A 137 -11.88 -11.05 9.95
CA SER A 137 -12.48 -11.87 11.01
C SER A 137 -12.46 -11.12 12.34
N LEU A 138 -11.32 -10.56 12.72
CA LEU A 138 -11.14 -9.82 13.97
C LEU A 138 -12.16 -8.68 14.13
N ILE A 139 -12.35 -7.87 13.09
CA ILE A 139 -13.28 -6.72 13.15
C ILE A 139 -14.76 -7.12 13.04
N ASN A 140 -15.06 -8.35 12.62
CA ASN A 140 -16.43 -8.88 12.58
C ASN A 140 -16.88 -9.46 13.92
N ASP A 141 -15.92 -9.95 14.71
CA ASP A 141 -16.16 -10.46 16.05
C ASP A 141 -16.11 -9.33 17.09
N LYS A 142 -16.43 -9.66 18.35
CA LYS A 142 -16.24 -8.73 19.46
C LYS A 142 -14.74 -8.48 19.66
N HIS A 143 -14.32 -7.23 19.48
CA HIS A 143 -12.94 -6.80 19.61
C HIS A 143 -12.85 -5.53 20.47
N THR A 144 -11.65 -5.29 21.00
CA THR A 144 -11.25 -4.05 21.65
C THR A 144 -10.33 -3.25 20.74
N ILE A 145 -10.10 -1.98 21.07
CA ILE A 145 -9.06 -1.18 20.42
C ILE A 145 -7.67 -1.83 20.55
N ASP A 146 -7.36 -2.43 21.70
CA ASP A 146 -6.07 -3.08 21.95
C ASP A 146 -5.85 -4.27 21.02
N ASP A 147 -6.90 -5.06 20.75
CA ASP A 147 -6.83 -6.19 19.81
C ASP A 147 -6.45 -5.71 18.40
N ILE A 148 -7.05 -4.60 17.95
CA ILE A 148 -6.75 -3.98 16.65
C ILE A 148 -5.32 -3.47 16.59
N LEU A 149 -4.90 -2.71 17.60
CA LEU A 149 -3.56 -2.12 17.66
C LEU A 149 -2.50 -3.22 17.68
N ASN A 150 -2.67 -4.23 18.52
CA ASN A 150 -1.77 -5.36 18.63
C ASN A 150 -1.66 -6.13 17.30
N PHE A 151 -2.79 -6.39 16.65
CA PHE A 151 -2.79 -7.07 15.35
C PHE A 151 -2.02 -6.27 14.28
N ILE A 152 -2.25 -4.96 14.20
CA ILE A 152 -1.57 -4.08 13.24
C ILE A 152 -0.06 -4.05 13.49
N TYR A 153 0.38 -3.90 14.74
CA TYR A 153 1.79 -3.85 15.07
C TYR A 153 2.50 -5.19 14.80
N LEU A 154 1.89 -6.32 15.16
CA LEU A 154 2.42 -7.65 14.86
C LEU A 154 2.54 -7.88 13.35
N PHE A 155 1.56 -7.43 12.57
CA PHE A 155 1.62 -7.53 11.11
C PHE A 155 2.77 -6.70 10.52
N LEU A 156 2.95 -5.45 11.00
CA LEU A 156 4.05 -4.59 10.54
C LEU A 156 5.41 -5.21 10.85
N GLU A 157 5.61 -5.72 12.06
CA GLU A 157 6.84 -6.41 12.47
C GLU A 157 7.09 -7.67 11.63
N TYR A 158 6.07 -8.50 11.46
CA TYR A 158 6.15 -9.69 10.62
C TYR A 158 6.56 -9.35 9.18
N PHE A 159 5.98 -8.32 8.58
CA PHE A 159 6.33 -7.92 7.22
C PHE A 159 7.74 -7.34 7.10
N GLN A 160 8.27 -6.71 8.16
CA GLN A 160 9.68 -6.29 8.18
C GLN A 160 10.62 -7.52 8.16
N ILE A 161 10.28 -8.58 8.88
CA ILE A 161 11.03 -9.84 8.89
C ILE A 161 10.92 -10.52 7.52
N LEU A 162 9.70 -10.68 6.99
CA LEU A 162 9.44 -11.28 5.69
C LEU A 162 10.25 -10.61 4.57
N LYS A 163 10.31 -9.27 4.55
CA LYS A 163 11.10 -8.54 3.55
C LYS A 163 12.60 -8.84 3.63
N LYS A 164 13.15 -9.00 4.84
CA LYS A 164 14.56 -9.36 5.02
C LYS A 164 14.83 -10.79 4.54
N GLU A 165 13.96 -11.73 4.91
CA GLU A 165 14.06 -13.12 4.45
C GLU A 165 13.98 -13.23 2.93
N LEU A 166 13.14 -12.42 2.27
CA LEU A 166 13.02 -12.40 0.81
C LEU A 166 14.21 -11.73 0.10
N HIS A 167 15.00 -10.92 0.81
CA HIS A 167 16.21 -10.29 0.27
C HIS A 167 17.44 -11.20 0.41
N GLU A 168 17.51 -11.98 1.49
CA GLU A 168 18.66 -12.86 1.80
C GLU A 168 18.62 -14.24 1.10
N LYS A 169 17.49 -14.61 0.48
CA LYS A 169 17.22 -15.95 -0.05
C LYS A 169 17.44 -16.06 -1.56
#